data_AF-A0A7V9G8S1-F1
#
_entry.id   AF-A0A7V9G8S1-F1
#
_cell.length_a   1.000
_cell.length_b   1.000
_cell.length_c   1.000
_cell.angle_alpha   90.00
_cell.angle_beta   90.00
_cell.angle_gamma   90.00
#
_symmetry.space_group_name_H-M   'P 1'
#
loop_
_entity.id
_entity.type
_entity.pdbx_description
1 polymer ?
#
loop_
_entity_poly.entity_id
_entity_poly.type
_entity_poly.pdbx_seq_one_letter_code
_entity_poly.pdbx_strand_id
1 'polypeptide(L)'
;MDSKLLRGFGARCALATIVVFFSSIAAAAEGDLDPRIGTDGVAILAPTPRSDLRAIGLRLTSDGFVIVGKAGDAMNIAADGVLIRRAADGSADAAFAGDGTRQIPSSTGDDWLDAVAVQIDGKLVAVGASYGRINHSSLIIRRLPDGSRDPSFGVDGALTPPILQTYEEATAVDVAADGKVVFAGDAFDNSGASHPYVGRATAAGQLDTSFAGSGRMLPAISFSLSRTITVRAFADGSALVVATGTVSADAVAVRLHANGTIDTSYGSAGFASTALLGAGATAAISADGSCTFVGKAVANGNLTAVRVAAGGALDAGFGSGGVATIAGTVTVRACAVDAAGGLAVTGITGSGSSSRIYVIRFDAHGALDATFGSGGISLMDLGLASGAIADPVAIGLRGDGSAIVVGSRSLEIAGGHQRSYVLAVRELASGAIITAGRTVDAAGHELATTVRTTADGAVDPTYGVGGTGQVLEARIARVAAAAI
;
A
#
# COMPACT_ATOMS: atom_id res chain seq x y z
N MET A 1 -47.57 58.90 -50.22
CA MET A 1 -48.92 58.30 -50.16
C MET A 1 -48.71 56.82 -50.34
N ASP A 2 -48.41 56.07 -49.29
CA ASP A 2 -49.33 55.43 -48.32
C ASP A 2 -49.08 53.91 -48.50
N SER A 3 -48.98 53.04 -47.50
CA SER A 3 -49.20 53.15 -46.06
C SER A 3 -48.79 51.82 -45.39
N LYS A 4 -48.16 51.90 -44.20
CA LYS A 4 -48.38 51.07 -42.99
C LYS A 4 -47.99 49.56 -43.05
N LEU A 5 -46.96 49.10 -42.32
CA LEU A 5 -46.85 48.83 -40.86
C LEU A 5 -46.83 47.31 -40.64
N LEU A 6 -45.70 46.75 -40.18
CA LEU A 6 -45.68 45.94 -38.96
C LEU A 6 -44.25 45.74 -38.46
N ARG A 7 -44.09 46.06 -37.18
CA ARG A 7 -42.87 45.98 -36.39
C ARG A 7 -42.66 44.55 -35.87
N GLY A 8 -41.39 44.20 -35.69
CA GLY A 8 -40.94 43.42 -34.54
C GLY A 8 -40.79 41.92 -34.75
N PHE A 9 -39.56 41.45 -34.94
CA PHE A 9 -38.80 40.73 -33.91
C PHE A 9 -37.36 40.60 -34.43
N GLY A 10 -36.47 41.48 -33.97
CA GLY A 10 -35.04 41.34 -34.21
C GLY A 10 -34.50 40.20 -33.35
N ALA A 11 -34.52 38.98 -33.88
CA ALA A 11 -33.70 37.91 -33.33
C ALA A 11 -32.23 38.25 -33.61
N ARG A 12 -31.57 38.90 -32.65
CA ARG A 12 -30.11 38.96 -32.63
C ARG A 12 -29.60 37.55 -32.39
N CYS A 13 -29.28 36.83 -33.47
CA CYS A 13 -28.41 35.66 -33.41
C CYS A 13 -27.06 36.13 -32.89
N ALA A 14 -26.84 36.00 -31.58
CA ALA A 14 -25.51 36.03 -31.02
C ALA A 14 -24.80 34.76 -31.50
N LEU A 15 -23.92 34.93 -32.48
CA LEU A 15 -23.00 33.88 -32.91
C LEU A 15 -22.08 33.61 -31.71
N ALA A 16 -22.36 32.53 -30.96
CA ALA A 16 -21.49 32.08 -29.88
C ALA A 16 -20.25 31.46 -30.53
N THR A 17 -19.20 32.27 -30.69
CA THR A 17 -17.88 31.78 -31.07
C THR A 17 -17.35 30.95 -29.90
N ILE A 18 -17.46 29.62 -30.00
CA ILE A 18 -16.74 28.71 -29.11
C ILE A 18 -15.27 28.75 -29.54
N VAL A 19 -14.44 29.45 -28.77
CA VAL A 19 -12.99 29.37 -28.92
C VAL A 19 -12.53 28.14 -28.16
N VAL A 20 -12.24 27.06 -28.87
CA VAL A 20 -11.55 25.90 -28.30
C VAL A 20 -10.06 26.23 -28.24
N PHE A 21 -9.55 26.52 -27.04
CA PHE A 21 -8.11 26.54 -26.81
C PHE A 21 -7.62 25.10 -26.73
N PHE A 22 -6.86 24.65 -27.72
CA PHE A 22 -5.96 23.51 -27.52
C PHE A 22 -4.78 24.02 -26.69
N SER A 23 -4.95 24.08 -25.37
CA SER A 23 -3.80 23.98 -24.47
C SER A 23 -3.06 22.70 -24.84
N SER A 24 -1.74 22.79 -25.04
CA SER A 24 -0.89 21.63 -25.27
C SER A 24 -1.24 20.53 -24.27
N ILE A 25 -1.69 19.38 -24.76
CA ILE A 25 -1.91 18.20 -23.94
C ILE A 25 -0.53 17.79 -23.43
N ALA A 26 -0.20 18.11 -22.18
CA ALA A 26 0.90 17.46 -21.50
C ALA A 26 0.42 16.03 -21.22
N ALA A 27 0.89 15.07 -22.01
CA ALA A 27 0.67 13.66 -21.70
C ALA A 27 1.41 13.37 -20.38
N ALA A 28 0.71 12.82 -19.39
CA ALA A 28 1.34 12.38 -18.16
C ALA A 28 2.35 11.28 -18.49
N ALA A 29 3.58 11.42 -17.99
CA ALA A 29 4.62 10.42 -18.11
C ALA A 29 4.41 9.33 -17.05
N GLU A 30 5.01 8.16 -17.26
CA GLU A 30 5.03 7.14 -16.22
C GLU A 30 5.83 7.65 -15.03
N GLY A 31 5.45 7.25 -13.81
CA GLY A 31 6.02 7.86 -12.61
C GLY A 31 5.65 9.33 -12.40
N ASP A 32 4.70 9.87 -13.16
CA ASP A 32 3.97 11.06 -12.73
C ASP A 32 2.90 10.65 -11.72
N LEU A 33 2.61 11.57 -10.81
CA LEU A 33 1.49 11.48 -9.90
C LEU A 33 0.19 11.34 -10.69
N ASP A 34 -0.60 10.32 -10.36
CA ASP A 34 -1.87 10.06 -11.02
C ASP A 34 -2.95 11.00 -10.48
N PRO A 35 -3.38 12.04 -11.22
CA PRO A 35 -4.34 13.03 -10.75
C PRO A 35 -5.72 12.44 -10.42
N ARG A 36 -5.98 11.16 -10.74
CA ARG A 36 -7.21 10.46 -10.33
C ARG A 36 -7.26 10.22 -8.83
N ILE A 37 -6.14 10.26 -8.12
CA ILE A 37 -6.12 10.15 -6.66
C ILE A 37 -6.11 11.54 -6.01
N GLY A 38 -7.15 11.82 -5.22
CA GLY A 38 -7.21 13.02 -4.37
C GLY A 38 -6.97 14.32 -5.14
N THR A 39 -6.05 15.15 -4.66
CA THR A 39 -5.59 16.38 -5.33
C THR A 39 -4.19 16.14 -5.86
N ASP A 40 -4.00 16.23 -7.18
CA ASP A 40 -2.70 16.04 -7.85
C ASP A 40 -2.01 14.70 -7.50
N GLY A 41 -2.78 13.61 -7.41
CA GLY A 41 -2.29 12.27 -7.09
C GLY A 41 -2.02 11.99 -5.62
N VAL A 42 -2.42 12.93 -4.75
CA VAL A 42 -2.27 12.85 -3.30
C VAL A 42 -3.64 12.87 -2.63
N ALA A 43 -3.97 11.79 -1.91
CA ALA A 43 -5.13 11.75 -1.02
C ALA A 43 -4.70 11.80 0.45
N ILE A 44 -5.26 12.75 1.21
CA ILE A 44 -5.12 12.81 2.67
C ILE A 44 -6.34 12.14 3.28
N LEU A 45 -6.13 11.02 3.96
CA LEU A 45 -7.19 10.25 4.59
C LEU A 45 -7.28 10.66 6.06
N ALA A 46 -8.32 11.41 6.42
CA ALA A 46 -8.62 11.85 7.78
C ALA A 46 -10.03 11.38 8.16
N PRO A 47 -10.18 10.26 8.88
CA PRO A 47 -11.52 9.70 9.14
C PRO A 47 -12.33 10.59 10.09
N THR A 48 -11.71 11.37 10.98
CA THR A 48 -12.41 12.37 11.81
C THR A 48 -11.52 13.57 12.19
N PRO A 49 -12.10 14.72 12.60
CA PRO A 49 -11.33 15.91 13.02
C PRO A 49 -10.49 15.75 14.31
N ARG A 50 -10.54 14.58 14.99
CA ARG A 50 -9.99 14.39 16.35
C ARG A 50 -9.09 13.17 16.55
N SER A 51 -8.80 12.37 15.51
CA SER A 51 -8.00 11.15 15.68
C SER A 51 -6.61 11.26 15.06
N ASP A 52 -5.57 10.89 15.82
CA ASP A 52 -4.26 10.57 15.26
C ASP A 52 -4.37 9.23 14.54
N LEU A 53 -4.12 9.24 13.24
CA LEU A 53 -4.16 8.05 12.41
C LEU A 53 -2.75 7.72 11.91
N ARG A 54 -2.29 6.51 12.21
CA ARG A 54 -0.98 6.02 11.72
C ARG A 54 -1.22 4.79 10.86
N ALA A 55 -0.90 4.90 9.58
CA ALA A 55 -0.83 3.74 8.71
C ALA A 55 0.41 2.92 9.05
N ILE A 56 0.26 1.60 9.01
CA ILE A 56 1.32 0.63 9.26
C ILE A 56 1.44 -0.34 8.09
N GLY A 57 0.31 -0.81 7.56
CA GLY A 57 0.28 -1.79 6.47
C GLY A 57 -0.60 -1.37 5.30
N LEU A 58 -0.29 -1.90 4.12
CA LEU A 58 -1.03 -1.72 2.87
C LEU A 58 -1.17 -3.05 2.15
N ARG A 59 -2.37 -3.32 1.62
CA ARG A 59 -2.61 -4.42 0.68
C ARG A 59 -3.49 -3.94 -0.46
N LEU A 60 -3.09 -4.25 -1.69
CA LEU A 60 -3.90 -3.95 -2.87
C LEU A 60 -5.03 -4.98 -3.02
N THR A 61 -6.16 -4.51 -3.55
CA THR A 61 -7.28 -5.35 -4.00
C THR A 61 -7.47 -5.16 -5.50
N SER A 62 -8.27 -6.02 -6.14
CA SER A 62 -8.60 -5.87 -7.56
C SER A 62 -9.34 -4.56 -7.88
N ASP A 63 -10.06 -4.01 -6.89
CA ASP A 63 -10.89 -2.81 -7.01
C ASP A 63 -10.33 -1.58 -6.27
N GLY A 64 -9.17 -1.71 -5.62
CA GLY A 64 -8.66 -0.64 -4.77
C GLY A 64 -7.51 -1.08 -3.88
N PHE A 65 -7.58 -0.66 -2.61
CA PHE A 65 -6.59 -1.00 -1.61
C PHE A 65 -7.15 -0.88 -0.19
N VAL A 66 -6.50 -1.60 0.73
CA VAL A 66 -6.80 -1.60 2.16
C VAL A 66 -5.55 -1.18 2.93
N ILE A 67 -5.73 -0.26 3.86
CA ILE A 67 -4.70 0.19 4.80
C ILE A 67 -5.08 -0.28 6.19
N VAL A 68 -4.08 -0.69 6.96
CA VAL A 68 -4.21 -0.98 8.39
C VAL A 68 -3.31 -0.08 9.23
N GLY A 69 -3.67 0.08 10.50
CA GLY A 69 -2.86 0.82 11.43
C GLY A 69 -3.51 1.00 12.79
N LYS A 70 -3.23 2.16 13.40
CA LYS A 70 -3.72 2.57 14.72
C LYS A 70 -4.44 3.93 14.62
N ALA A 71 -5.58 4.07 15.30
CA ALA A 71 -6.33 5.30 15.44
C ALA A 71 -6.53 5.62 16.93
N GLY A 72 -5.98 6.74 17.41
CA GLY A 72 -6.13 7.19 18.80
C GLY A 72 -6.86 8.52 18.91
N ASP A 73 -7.36 8.86 20.09
CA ASP A 73 -7.80 10.23 20.37
C ASP A 73 -6.61 11.20 20.47
N ALA A 74 -6.85 12.50 20.35
CA ALA A 74 -5.80 13.55 20.36
C ALA A 74 -4.92 13.58 21.63
N MET A 75 -5.29 12.82 22.67
CA MET A 75 -4.55 12.69 23.92
C MET A 75 -3.85 11.32 24.05
N ASN A 76 -4.00 10.44 23.06
CA ASN A 76 -3.35 9.15 22.92
C ASN A 76 -3.59 8.22 24.13
N ILE A 77 -4.80 8.28 24.73
CA ILE A 77 -5.12 7.60 25.99
C ILE A 77 -5.79 6.24 25.78
N ALA A 78 -6.36 6.01 24.60
CA ALA A 78 -6.83 4.72 24.10
C ALA A 78 -6.80 4.76 22.58
N ALA A 79 -6.26 3.73 21.96
CA ALA A 79 -6.19 3.67 20.51
C ALA A 79 -6.57 2.30 19.98
N ASP A 80 -7.30 2.33 18.87
CA ASP A 80 -7.94 1.19 18.25
C ASP A 80 -7.25 0.83 16.94
N GLY A 81 -7.27 -0.46 16.62
CA GLY A 81 -6.90 -0.93 15.30
C GLY A 81 -7.84 -0.33 14.26
N VAL A 82 -7.32 0.03 13.09
CA VAL A 82 -8.15 0.62 12.02
C VAL A 82 -7.91 -0.08 10.71
N LEU A 83 -9.00 -0.32 9.98
CA LEU A 83 -9.04 -0.77 8.59
C LEU A 83 -9.62 0.36 7.74
N ILE A 84 -8.93 0.68 6.65
CA ILE A 84 -9.34 1.74 5.74
C ILE A 84 -9.36 1.16 4.33
N ARG A 85 -10.56 1.04 3.74
CA ARG A 85 -10.73 0.59 2.36
C ARG A 85 -10.95 1.79 1.45
N ARG A 86 -10.24 1.81 0.33
CA ARG A 86 -10.31 2.83 -0.70
C ARG A 86 -10.45 2.19 -2.07
N ALA A 87 -11.18 2.85 -2.96
CA ALA A 87 -11.24 2.47 -4.36
C ALA A 87 -9.92 2.76 -5.07
N ALA A 88 -9.80 2.32 -6.32
CA ALA A 88 -8.58 2.49 -7.11
C ALA A 88 -8.14 3.94 -7.29
N ASP A 89 -9.09 4.88 -7.27
CA ASP A 89 -8.94 6.33 -7.34
C ASP A 89 -8.72 6.99 -5.95
N GLY A 90 -8.55 6.21 -4.89
CA GLY A 90 -8.32 6.71 -3.55
C GLY A 90 -9.55 7.27 -2.84
N SER A 91 -10.73 7.25 -3.49
CA SER A 91 -11.99 7.62 -2.83
C SER A 91 -12.38 6.58 -1.77
N ALA A 92 -13.18 7.00 -0.79
CA ALA A 92 -13.69 6.12 0.25
C ALA A 92 -14.61 5.03 -0.34
N ASP A 93 -14.37 3.77 0.04
CA ASP A 93 -15.28 2.70 -0.33
C ASP A 93 -16.51 2.72 0.59
N ALA A 94 -17.61 3.28 0.10
CA ALA A 94 -18.86 3.38 0.85
C ALA A 94 -19.50 2.03 1.20
N ALA A 95 -19.15 0.94 0.50
CA ALA A 95 -19.62 -0.40 0.84
C ALA A 95 -18.93 -0.96 2.10
N PHE A 96 -17.78 -0.40 2.48
CA PHE A 96 -17.02 -0.80 3.65
C PHE A 96 -17.32 0.13 4.82
N ALA A 97 -18.09 -0.34 5.79
CA ALA A 97 -18.48 0.42 6.98
C ALA A 97 -19.19 1.79 6.72
N GLY A 98 -19.62 2.07 5.49
CA GLY A 98 -20.33 3.29 5.09
C GLY A 98 -19.43 4.43 4.64
N ASP A 99 -18.23 4.57 5.24
CA ASP A 99 -17.27 5.65 4.97
C ASP A 99 -15.87 5.13 4.57
N GLY A 100 -15.76 3.85 4.25
CA GLY A 100 -14.50 3.19 3.94
C GLY A 100 -13.58 3.02 5.14
N THR A 101 -14.05 3.21 6.38
CA THR A 101 -13.21 3.18 7.59
C THR A 101 -13.89 2.35 8.68
N ARG A 102 -13.14 1.40 9.25
CA ARG A 102 -13.59 0.59 10.39
C ARG A 102 -12.54 0.63 11.49
N GLN A 103 -12.89 1.23 12.63
CA GLN A 103 -12.16 1.01 13.87
C GLN A 103 -12.55 -0.34 14.49
N ILE A 104 -11.58 -1.01 15.11
CA ILE A 104 -11.74 -2.25 15.84
C ILE A 104 -11.79 -1.88 17.31
N PRO A 105 -13.00 -1.84 17.93
CA PRO A 105 -13.12 -1.40 19.30
C PRO A 105 -12.35 -2.35 20.21
N SER A 106 -11.51 -1.80 21.07
CA SER A 106 -10.83 -2.60 22.07
C SER A 106 -11.78 -3.07 23.18
N SER A 107 -11.58 -4.29 23.66
CA SER A 107 -12.30 -4.79 24.84
C SER A 107 -11.58 -4.50 26.16
N THR A 108 -10.27 -4.21 26.13
CA THR A 108 -9.43 -4.19 27.34
C THR A 108 -8.22 -3.22 27.34
N GLY A 109 -7.94 -2.46 26.27
CA GLY A 109 -6.73 -1.61 26.18
C GLY A 109 -6.47 -0.99 24.79
N ASP A 110 -5.22 -0.68 24.46
CA ASP A 110 -4.81 -0.28 23.11
C ASP A 110 -4.78 -1.47 22.13
N ASP A 111 -5.49 -1.42 21.01
CA ASP A 111 -5.36 -2.39 19.94
C ASP A 111 -4.73 -1.72 18.71
N TRP A 112 -3.96 -2.46 17.91
CA TRP A 112 -3.51 -1.98 16.60
C TRP A 112 -3.41 -3.10 15.59
N LEU A 113 -3.35 -2.74 14.31
CA LEU A 113 -3.17 -3.65 13.19
C LEU A 113 -1.92 -3.27 12.40
N ASP A 114 -1.03 -4.25 12.19
CA ASP A 114 0.25 -4.08 11.50
C ASP A 114 0.19 -4.52 10.04
N ALA A 115 -0.51 -5.63 9.75
CA ALA A 115 -0.61 -6.18 8.41
C ALA A 115 -2.00 -6.68 8.05
N VAL A 116 -2.29 -6.74 6.75
CA VAL A 116 -3.55 -7.23 6.21
C VAL A 116 -3.33 -8.03 4.93
N ALA A 117 -4.08 -9.11 4.80
CA ALA A 117 -4.19 -9.94 3.63
C ALA A 117 -5.66 -10.02 3.19
N VAL A 118 -5.87 -10.29 1.91
CA VAL A 118 -7.21 -10.38 1.31
C VAL A 118 -7.40 -11.78 0.76
N GLN A 119 -8.48 -12.42 1.19
CA GLN A 119 -8.90 -13.73 0.69
C GLN A 119 -9.51 -13.59 -0.71
N ILE A 120 -9.55 -14.69 -1.47
CA ILE A 120 -10.12 -14.68 -2.82
C ILE A 120 -11.63 -14.34 -2.85
N ASP A 121 -12.33 -14.56 -1.75
CA ASP A 121 -13.74 -14.21 -1.56
C ASP A 121 -13.95 -12.76 -1.07
N GLY A 122 -12.88 -11.96 -1.02
CA GLY A 122 -12.89 -10.55 -0.61
C GLY A 122 -12.87 -10.33 0.90
N LYS A 123 -12.86 -11.37 1.73
CA LYS A 123 -12.68 -11.22 3.18
C LYS A 123 -11.30 -10.67 3.50
N LEU A 124 -11.22 -9.88 4.54
CA LEU A 124 -9.97 -9.30 5.03
C LEU A 124 -9.48 -10.07 6.24
N VAL A 125 -8.22 -10.47 6.25
CA VAL A 125 -7.55 -11.03 7.43
C VAL A 125 -6.47 -10.05 7.85
N ALA A 126 -6.58 -9.50 9.05
CA ALA A 126 -5.61 -8.54 9.58
C ALA A 126 -4.99 -9.06 10.87
N VAL A 127 -3.74 -8.66 11.12
CA VAL A 127 -2.97 -9.03 12.30
C VAL A 127 -2.39 -7.80 13.00
N GLY A 128 -2.12 -7.93 14.28
CA GLY A 128 -1.45 -6.92 15.09
C GLY A 128 -1.34 -7.39 16.53
N ALA A 129 -1.51 -6.46 17.46
CA ALA A 129 -1.53 -6.75 18.88
C ALA A 129 -2.80 -6.22 19.55
N SER A 130 -3.23 -6.93 20.60
CA SER A 130 -4.25 -6.46 21.53
C SER A 130 -3.67 -6.31 22.92
N TYR A 131 -3.86 -5.13 23.53
CA TYR A 131 -3.38 -4.82 24.86
C TYR A 131 -4.37 -5.31 25.91
N GLY A 132 -3.95 -6.29 26.70
CA GLY A 132 -4.59 -6.61 27.98
C GLY A 132 -4.00 -5.74 29.10
N ARG A 133 -4.59 -5.75 30.30
CA ARG A 133 -4.17 -4.90 31.45
C ARG A 133 -2.68 -4.95 31.85
N ILE A 134 -1.88 -5.89 31.34
CA ILE A 134 -0.50 -6.13 31.78
C ILE A 134 0.45 -6.47 30.62
N ASN A 135 -0.02 -7.08 29.52
CA ASN A 135 0.78 -7.50 28.36
C ASN A 135 -0.04 -7.44 27.07
N HIS A 136 0.66 -7.43 25.92
CA HIS A 136 0.05 -7.47 24.60
C HIS A 136 0.08 -8.90 24.05
N SER A 137 -1.00 -9.33 23.41
CA SER A 137 -1.10 -10.62 22.74
C SER A 137 -1.31 -10.42 21.26
N SER A 138 -0.82 -11.36 20.45
CA SER A 138 -1.09 -11.33 19.01
C SER A 138 -2.58 -11.42 18.75
N LEU A 139 -3.06 -10.57 17.85
CA LEU A 139 -4.46 -10.51 17.44
C LEU A 139 -4.53 -10.85 15.96
N ILE A 140 -5.39 -11.81 15.60
CA ILE A 140 -5.71 -12.14 14.21
C ILE A 140 -7.22 -11.98 14.05
N ILE A 141 -7.65 -11.10 13.15
CA ILE A 141 -9.06 -10.86 12.90
C ILE A 141 -9.43 -11.18 11.47
N ARG A 142 -10.66 -11.65 11.26
CA ARG A 142 -11.29 -11.71 9.94
C ARG A 142 -12.50 -10.78 9.86
N ARG A 143 -12.60 -10.06 8.76
CA ARG A 143 -13.73 -9.19 8.43
C ARG A 143 -14.33 -9.61 7.09
N LEU A 144 -15.64 -9.46 6.99
CA LEU A 144 -16.36 -9.58 5.73
C LEU A 144 -15.99 -8.41 4.79
N PRO A 145 -16.27 -8.50 3.48
CA PRO A 145 -15.98 -7.44 2.53
C PRO A 145 -16.63 -6.08 2.86
N ASP A 146 -17.69 -6.07 3.67
CA ASP A 146 -18.36 -4.85 4.16
C ASP A 146 -17.73 -4.27 5.46
N GLY A 147 -16.67 -4.91 5.96
CA GLY A 147 -15.97 -4.54 7.19
C GLY A 147 -16.64 -4.99 8.49
N SER A 148 -17.73 -5.76 8.43
CA SER A 148 -18.32 -6.42 9.61
C SER A 148 -17.47 -7.63 10.07
N ARG A 149 -17.67 -8.09 11.31
CA ARG A 149 -16.99 -9.27 11.86
C ARG A 149 -17.42 -10.51 11.09
N ASP A 150 -16.48 -11.41 10.79
CA ASP A 150 -16.83 -12.72 10.22
C ASP A 150 -17.06 -13.74 11.36
N PRO A 151 -18.31 -14.08 11.72
CA PRO A 151 -18.59 -14.98 12.84
C PRO A 151 -18.12 -16.43 12.60
N SER A 152 -17.72 -16.78 11.38
CA SER A 152 -17.18 -18.11 11.04
C SER A 152 -15.68 -18.26 11.37
N PHE A 153 -15.03 -17.21 11.85
CA PHE A 153 -13.60 -17.22 12.19
C PHE A 153 -13.37 -17.03 13.68
N GLY A 154 -12.74 -18.03 14.31
CA GLY A 154 -12.35 -17.96 15.72
C GLY A 154 -13.57 -17.71 16.62
N VAL A 155 -13.41 -16.80 17.57
CA VAL A 155 -14.50 -16.30 18.42
C VAL A 155 -14.91 -14.93 17.91
N ASP A 156 -16.10 -14.83 17.33
CA ASP A 156 -16.68 -13.59 16.79
C ASP A 156 -15.75 -12.83 15.81
N GLY A 157 -15.11 -13.56 14.91
CA GLY A 157 -14.22 -12.98 13.90
C GLY A 157 -12.81 -12.68 14.38
N ALA A 158 -12.39 -13.26 15.51
CA ALA A 158 -11.06 -13.07 16.08
C ALA A 158 -10.44 -14.37 16.61
N LEU A 159 -9.12 -14.47 16.47
CA LEU A 159 -8.25 -15.43 17.11
C LEU A 159 -7.22 -14.66 17.94
N THR A 160 -7.17 -14.97 19.23
CA THR A 160 -6.13 -14.49 20.16
C THR A 160 -5.38 -15.72 20.68
N PRO A 161 -4.21 -16.05 20.10
CA PRO A 161 -3.42 -17.18 20.55
C PRO A 161 -2.95 -17.03 22.01
N PRO A 162 -2.71 -18.12 22.74
CA PRO A 162 -2.08 -18.05 24.06
C PRO A 162 -0.66 -17.47 23.96
N ILE A 163 -0.27 -16.52 24.81
CA ILE A 163 1.06 -15.89 24.74
C ILE A 163 2.20 -16.94 24.78
N LEU A 164 3.17 -16.86 23.87
CA LEU A 164 4.34 -17.76 23.84
C LEU A 164 5.38 -17.46 24.94
N GLN A 165 5.60 -16.18 25.25
CA GLN A 165 6.60 -15.69 26.20
C GLN A 165 5.95 -14.74 27.22
N THR A 166 6.42 -13.49 27.33
CA THR A 166 5.84 -12.46 28.21
C THR A 166 4.80 -11.63 27.48
N TYR A 167 5.12 -11.15 26.28
CA TYR A 167 4.18 -10.51 25.36
C TYR A 167 4.55 -10.89 23.92
N GLU A 168 3.60 -10.79 22.99
CA GLU A 168 3.83 -11.09 21.58
C GLU A 168 2.93 -10.25 20.68
N GLU A 169 3.41 -9.99 19.47
CA GLU A 169 2.70 -9.26 18.43
C GLU A 169 2.84 -9.98 17.09
N ALA A 170 1.79 -9.94 16.26
CA ALA A 170 1.81 -10.47 14.91
C ALA A 170 1.92 -9.29 13.93
N THR A 171 3.03 -9.21 13.20
CA THR A 171 3.36 -8.07 12.34
C THR A 171 3.24 -8.38 10.85
N ALA A 172 3.10 -9.65 10.49
CA ALA A 172 2.97 -10.10 9.11
C ALA A 172 1.89 -11.17 8.96
N VAL A 173 1.16 -11.14 7.83
CA VAL A 173 0.13 -12.13 7.51
C VAL A 173 0.02 -12.37 6.02
N ASP A 174 -0.25 -13.62 5.66
CA ASP A 174 -0.70 -14.00 4.33
C ASP A 174 -1.71 -15.14 4.43
N VAL A 175 -2.51 -15.32 3.37
CA VAL A 175 -3.57 -16.34 3.35
C VAL A 175 -3.35 -17.28 2.18
N ALA A 176 -3.30 -18.58 2.46
CA ALA A 176 -3.21 -19.62 1.46
C ALA A 176 -4.54 -19.83 0.72
N ALA A 177 -4.48 -20.46 -0.46
CA ALA A 177 -5.66 -20.71 -1.30
C ALA A 177 -6.74 -21.59 -0.61
N ASP A 178 -6.34 -22.43 0.35
CA ASP A 178 -7.23 -23.25 1.16
C ASP A 178 -7.90 -22.48 2.33
N GLY A 179 -7.63 -21.17 2.42
CA GLY A 179 -8.16 -20.28 3.44
C GLY A 179 -7.40 -20.33 4.78
N LYS A 180 -6.34 -21.14 4.91
CA LYS A 180 -5.47 -21.11 6.08
C LYS A 180 -4.70 -19.80 6.13
N VAL A 181 -4.50 -19.30 7.35
CA VAL A 181 -3.81 -18.03 7.61
C VAL A 181 -2.42 -18.34 8.14
N VAL A 182 -1.37 -17.85 7.49
CA VAL A 182 -0.01 -17.87 8.03
C VAL A 182 0.29 -16.48 8.55
N PHE A 183 0.71 -16.39 9.81
CA PHE A 183 1.07 -15.13 10.46
C PHE A 183 2.45 -15.25 11.09
N ALA A 184 3.16 -14.14 11.21
CA ALA A 184 4.47 -14.09 11.81
C ALA A 184 4.64 -12.79 12.59
N GLY A 185 5.56 -12.80 13.53
CA GLY A 185 5.78 -11.68 14.42
C GLY A 185 6.82 -12.01 15.48
N ASP A 186 6.76 -11.28 16.59
CA ASP A 186 7.77 -11.34 17.63
C ASP A 186 7.15 -11.67 18.98
N ALA A 187 7.79 -12.60 19.69
CA ALA A 187 7.52 -12.91 21.08
C ALA A 187 8.67 -12.40 21.94
N PHE A 188 8.38 -11.74 23.05
CA PHE A 188 9.37 -11.10 23.90
C PHE A 188 9.40 -11.77 25.26
N ASP A 189 10.59 -12.06 25.76
CA ASP A 189 10.78 -12.59 27.10
C ASP A 189 10.91 -11.47 28.15
N ASN A 190 11.05 -11.84 29.43
CA ASN A 190 11.18 -10.90 30.54
C ASN A 190 12.45 -10.04 30.50
N SER A 191 13.45 -10.40 29.70
CA SER A 191 14.64 -9.57 29.46
C SER A 191 14.43 -8.53 28.37
N GLY A 192 13.31 -8.59 27.65
CA GLY A 192 13.03 -7.81 26.46
C GLY A 192 13.68 -8.37 25.20
N ALA A 193 14.31 -9.55 25.27
CA ALA A 193 14.84 -10.20 24.08
C ALA A 193 13.68 -10.69 23.21
N SER A 194 13.80 -10.43 21.91
CA SER A 194 12.77 -10.69 20.92
C SER A 194 13.07 -11.96 20.14
N HIS A 195 12.09 -12.85 20.07
CA HIS A 195 12.16 -14.17 19.46
C HIS A 195 11.14 -14.22 18.31
N PRO A 196 11.57 -14.27 17.05
CA PRO A 196 10.64 -14.33 15.93
C PRO A 196 9.87 -15.64 15.99
N TYR A 197 8.59 -15.60 15.62
CA TYR A 197 7.75 -16.78 15.55
C TYR A 197 6.90 -16.77 14.27
N VAL A 198 6.44 -17.96 13.91
CA VAL A 198 5.54 -18.20 12.77
C VAL A 198 4.39 -19.05 13.28
N GLY A 199 3.16 -18.62 13.01
CA GLY A 199 1.95 -19.33 13.35
C GLY A 199 1.11 -19.66 12.11
N ARG A 200 0.28 -20.70 12.25
CA ARG A 200 -0.76 -21.00 11.27
C ARG A 200 -2.10 -21.18 11.96
N ALA A 201 -3.13 -20.54 11.40
CA ALA A 201 -4.51 -20.76 11.75
C ALA A 201 -5.25 -21.48 10.62
N THR A 202 -6.25 -22.28 10.98
CA THR A 202 -7.17 -22.91 10.05
C THR A 202 -8.09 -21.86 9.41
N ALA A 203 -8.78 -22.23 8.32
CA ALA A 203 -9.78 -21.36 7.71
C ALA A 203 -10.95 -21.00 8.64
N ALA A 204 -11.15 -21.75 9.74
CA ALA A 204 -12.13 -21.46 10.79
C ALA A 204 -11.55 -20.61 11.94
N GLY A 205 -10.32 -20.12 11.83
CA GLY A 205 -9.71 -19.24 12.83
C GLY A 205 -9.32 -19.90 14.14
N GLN A 206 -8.99 -21.20 14.10
CA GLN A 206 -8.36 -21.91 15.22
C GLN A 206 -6.87 -22.13 14.92
N LEU A 207 -6.00 -22.20 15.93
CA LEU A 207 -4.61 -22.61 15.70
C LEU A 207 -4.55 -23.98 15.02
N ASP A 208 -3.78 -24.08 13.94
CA ASP A 208 -3.63 -25.32 13.17
C ASP A 208 -2.56 -26.21 13.79
N THR A 209 -2.94 -27.10 14.71
CA THR A 209 -2.01 -27.98 15.45
C THR A 209 -1.23 -28.96 14.56
N SER A 210 -1.58 -29.11 13.28
CA SER A 210 -0.74 -29.85 12.30
C SER A 210 0.53 -29.10 11.92
N PHE A 211 0.62 -27.81 12.22
CA PHE A 211 1.78 -26.97 11.99
C PHE A 211 2.68 -26.96 13.23
N ALA A 212 3.88 -27.50 13.13
CA ALA A 212 4.87 -27.58 14.21
C ALA A 212 4.32 -28.19 15.53
N GLY A 213 3.29 -29.03 15.44
CA GLY A 213 2.63 -29.71 16.57
C GLY A 213 1.79 -28.82 17.50
N SER A 214 2.01 -27.50 17.48
CA SER A 214 1.33 -26.53 18.38
C SER A 214 0.55 -25.44 17.63
N GLY A 215 0.61 -25.43 16.30
CA GLY A 215 0.14 -24.33 15.46
C GLY A 215 1.12 -23.17 15.35
N ARG A 216 2.24 -23.21 16.09
CA ARG A 216 3.28 -22.17 16.07
C ARG A 216 4.68 -22.78 16.17
N MET A 217 5.64 -22.06 15.62
CA MET A 217 7.06 -22.39 15.67
C MET A 217 7.87 -21.13 15.98
N LEU A 218 8.87 -21.27 16.85
CA LEU A 218 9.95 -20.30 17.05
C LEU A 218 11.16 -20.79 16.24
N PRO A 219 11.39 -20.28 15.00
CA PRO A 219 12.61 -20.62 14.29
C PRO A 219 13.83 -20.18 15.11
N ALA A 220 14.90 -20.97 15.10
CA ALA A 220 16.15 -20.65 15.78
C ALA A 220 16.92 -19.55 15.05
N ILE A 221 16.32 -18.35 14.98
CA ILE A 221 16.88 -17.16 14.36
C ILE A 221 17.05 -16.12 15.46
N SER A 222 18.30 -15.86 15.83
CA SER A 222 18.63 -14.83 16.80
C SER A 222 18.88 -13.52 16.07
N PHE A 223 18.08 -12.50 16.38
CA PHE A 223 18.36 -11.12 15.96
C PHE A 223 18.76 -10.29 17.17
N SER A 224 19.63 -9.32 16.94
CA SER A 224 20.23 -8.51 18.00
C SER A 224 19.40 -7.33 18.51
N LEU A 225 18.20 -7.07 17.93
CA LEU A 225 17.01 -6.34 18.43
C LEU A 225 16.25 -5.73 17.23
N SER A 226 14.91 -5.61 17.30
CA SER A 226 13.99 -4.94 16.35
C SER A 226 14.10 -5.32 14.86
N ARG A 227 12.96 -5.66 14.23
CA ARG A 227 12.97 -6.18 12.86
C ARG A 227 11.69 -5.87 12.09
N THR A 228 11.77 -5.97 10.76
CA THR A 228 10.59 -6.09 9.89
C THR A 228 10.45 -7.53 9.49
N ILE A 229 9.24 -8.09 9.58
CA ILE A 229 8.93 -9.45 9.12
C ILE A 229 7.94 -9.35 7.98
N THR A 230 8.15 -10.18 6.95
CA THR A 230 7.17 -10.44 5.90
C THR A 230 7.02 -11.94 5.71
N VAL A 231 5.82 -12.39 5.38
CA VAL A 231 5.50 -13.81 5.19
C VAL A 231 4.70 -13.99 3.91
N ARG A 232 4.95 -15.12 3.24
CA ARG A 232 4.14 -15.57 2.11
C ARG A 232 3.74 -17.02 2.30
N ALA A 233 2.45 -17.29 2.13
CA ALA A 233 1.92 -18.65 2.09
C ALA A 233 1.81 -19.12 0.62
N PHE A 234 2.18 -20.37 0.36
CA PHE A 234 2.11 -20.96 -0.97
C PHE A 234 0.97 -21.96 -1.09
N ALA A 235 0.58 -22.28 -2.33
CA ALA A 235 -0.53 -23.17 -2.64
C ALA A 235 -0.32 -24.62 -2.17
N ASP A 236 0.94 -25.05 -2.03
CA ASP A 236 1.32 -26.35 -1.46
C ASP A 236 1.25 -26.38 0.07
N GLY A 237 0.88 -25.26 0.70
CA GLY A 237 0.81 -25.09 2.16
C GLY A 237 2.16 -24.73 2.80
N SER A 238 3.25 -24.68 2.04
CA SER A 238 4.55 -24.18 2.49
C SER A 238 4.49 -22.67 2.73
N ALA A 239 5.52 -22.14 3.42
CA ALA A 239 5.64 -20.71 3.65
C ALA A 239 7.09 -20.24 3.52
N LEU A 240 7.28 -18.98 3.12
CA LEU A 240 8.56 -18.28 3.18
C LEU A 240 8.41 -17.10 4.13
N VAL A 241 9.33 -17.00 5.07
CA VAL A 241 9.39 -15.92 6.05
C VAL A 241 10.69 -15.17 5.85
N VAL A 242 10.60 -13.86 5.71
CA VAL A 242 11.77 -13.00 5.51
C VAL A 242 11.78 -11.95 6.61
N ALA A 243 12.93 -11.76 7.22
CA ALA A 243 13.12 -10.82 8.31
C ALA A 243 14.40 -10.01 8.13
N THR A 244 14.31 -8.71 8.42
CA THR A 244 15.43 -7.76 8.37
C THR A 244 15.58 -7.02 9.68
N GLY A 245 16.80 -6.86 10.17
CA GLY A 245 17.13 -6.06 11.34
C GLY A 245 16.94 -4.58 11.07
N THR A 246 16.23 -3.87 11.96
CA THR A 246 16.09 -2.42 11.85
C THR A 246 17.29 -1.68 12.42
N VAL A 247 17.97 -2.29 13.40
CA VAL A 247 19.19 -1.75 14.03
C VAL A 247 20.43 -2.62 13.80
N SER A 248 20.27 -3.85 13.32
CA SER A 248 21.34 -4.77 12.95
C SER A 248 21.39 -5.01 11.45
N ALA A 249 22.52 -5.48 10.93
CA ALA A 249 22.71 -5.83 9.53
C ALA A 249 22.09 -7.19 9.14
N ASP A 250 21.24 -7.75 10.01
CA ASP A 250 20.68 -9.09 9.82
C ASP A 250 19.63 -9.05 8.70
N ALA A 251 19.77 -9.91 7.70
CA ALA A 251 18.78 -10.08 6.64
C ALA A 251 18.72 -11.57 6.29
N VAL A 252 17.59 -12.21 6.59
CA VAL A 252 17.43 -13.66 6.48
C VAL A 252 16.05 -14.05 5.96
N ALA A 253 16.04 -15.09 5.14
CA ALA A 253 14.85 -15.78 4.67
C ALA A 253 14.89 -17.24 5.15
N VAL A 254 13.78 -17.75 5.65
CA VAL A 254 13.60 -19.15 6.06
C VAL A 254 12.40 -19.75 5.36
N ARG A 255 12.59 -20.91 4.72
CA ARG A 255 11.49 -21.64 4.08
C ARG A 255 10.99 -22.75 5.00
N LEU A 256 9.67 -22.90 5.07
CA LEU A 256 8.97 -23.87 5.89
C LEU A 256 8.13 -24.80 5.03
N HIS A 257 8.15 -26.09 5.33
CA HIS A 257 7.22 -27.05 4.76
C HIS A 257 5.79 -26.82 5.28
N ALA A 258 4.82 -27.48 4.64
CA ALA A 258 3.41 -27.38 5.02
C ALA A 258 3.08 -27.96 6.41
N ASN A 259 3.97 -28.71 7.05
CA ASN A 259 3.83 -29.14 8.44
C ASN A 259 4.54 -28.17 9.43
N GLY A 260 5.11 -27.07 8.95
CA GLY A 260 5.82 -26.07 9.74
C GLY A 260 7.28 -26.41 10.07
N THR A 261 7.82 -27.56 9.65
CA THR A 261 9.26 -27.82 9.79
C THR A 261 10.07 -27.01 8.78
N ILE A 262 11.29 -26.62 9.14
CA ILE A 262 12.22 -25.93 8.23
C ILE A 262 12.52 -26.81 7.01
N ASP A 263 12.39 -26.24 5.81
CA ASP A 263 12.79 -26.85 4.56
C ASP A 263 14.28 -26.72 4.37
N THR A 264 15.03 -27.74 4.76
CA THR A 264 16.51 -27.71 4.75
C THR A 264 17.11 -27.69 3.35
N SER A 265 16.31 -27.89 2.29
CA SER A 265 16.76 -27.78 0.89
C SER A 265 16.85 -26.34 0.39
N TYR A 266 16.25 -25.38 1.11
CA TYR A 266 16.32 -23.96 0.78
C TYR A 266 17.64 -23.34 1.27
N GLY A 267 18.42 -22.77 0.36
CA GLY A 267 19.67 -22.10 0.68
C GLY A 267 20.64 -23.01 1.44
N SER A 268 21.14 -22.52 2.59
CA SER A 268 22.00 -23.28 3.49
C SER A 268 21.20 -23.69 4.73
N ALA A 269 20.93 -25.00 4.86
CA ALA A 269 20.18 -25.58 5.99
C ALA A 269 18.79 -24.95 6.23
N GLY A 270 18.14 -24.48 5.16
CA GLY A 270 16.82 -23.86 5.21
C GLY A 270 16.83 -22.34 5.30
N PHE A 271 18.01 -21.72 5.25
CA PHE A 271 18.20 -20.28 5.37
C PHE A 271 18.92 -19.70 4.17
N ALA A 272 18.51 -18.50 3.76
CA ALA A 272 19.27 -17.63 2.89
C ALA A 272 19.49 -16.31 3.61
N SER A 273 20.71 -15.78 3.61
CA SER A 273 21.03 -14.51 4.25
C SER A 273 21.99 -13.68 3.41
N THR A 274 22.04 -12.38 3.68
CA THR A 274 22.99 -11.47 3.06
C THR A 274 23.61 -10.55 4.12
N ALA A 275 24.92 -10.35 4.02
CA ALA A 275 25.66 -9.38 4.82
C ALA A 275 26.00 -8.10 4.04
N LEU A 276 25.44 -7.95 2.83
CA LEU A 276 25.71 -6.81 1.97
C LEU A 276 25.00 -5.54 2.43
N LEU A 277 23.93 -5.68 3.22
CA LEU A 277 23.06 -4.60 3.65
C LEU A 277 23.28 -4.26 5.13
N GLY A 278 23.25 -2.97 5.44
CA GLY A 278 23.27 -2.49 6.82
C GLY A 278 21.88 -2.47 7.47
N ALA A 279 21.83 -1.89 8.65
CA ALA A 279 20.59 -1.73 9.42
C ALA A 279 19.50 -0.95 8.65
N GLY A 280 18.24 -1.33 8.89
CA GLY A 280 17.08 -0.68 8.28
C GLY A 280 16.80 -1.14 6.86
N ALA A 281 17.27 -2.33 6.48
CA ALA A 281 16.83 -2.99 5.26
C ALA A 281 15.35 -3.42 5.36
N THR A 282 14.71 -3.56 4.21
CA THR A 282 13.35 -4.10 4.04
C THR A 282 13.37 -5.23 3.02
N ALA A 283 12.27 -5.96 2.86
CA ALA A 283 12.20 -7.06 1.91
C ALA A 283 10.79 -7.28 1.35
N ALA A 284 10.74 -7.86 0.16
CA ALA A 284 9.50 -8.30 -0.49
C ALA A 284 9.65 -9.73 -1.00
N ILE A 285 8.54 -10.48 -1.04
CA ILE A 285 8.47 -11.87 -1.48
C ILE A 285 7.62 -11.98 -2.75
N SER A 286 8.20 -12.54 -3.81
CA SER A 286 7.55 -12.79 -5.10
C SER A 286 6.67 -14.05 -5.08
N ALA A 287 5.82 -14.19 -6.11
CA ALA A 287 4.88 -15.32 -6.21
C ALA A 287 5.53 -16.68 -6.45
N ASP A 288 6.69 -16.67 -7.12
CA ASP A 288 7.51 -17.85 -7.36
C ASP A 288 8.29 -18.32 -6.11
N GLY A 289 8.27 -17.54 -5.03
CA GLY A 289 9.03 -17.79 -3.81
C GLY A 289 10.45 -17.25 -3.82
N SER A 290 10.85 -16.46 -4.82
CA SER A 290 12.02 -15.58 -4.69
C SER A 290 11.73 -14.44 -3.70
N CYS A 291 12.77 -13.88 -3.10
CA CYS A 291 12.65 -12.68 -2.27
C CYS A 291 13.75 -11.68 -2.60
N THR A 292 13.46 -10.40 -2.38
CA THR A 292 14.44 -9.32 -2.60
C THR A 292 14.59 -8.49 -1.33
N PHE A 293 15.80 -8.43 -0.79
CA PHE A 293 16.19 -7.53 0.28
C PHE A 293 16.63 -6.19 -0.31
N VAL A 294 16.26 -5.07 0.31
CA VAL A 294 16.61 -3.74 -0.16
C VAL A 294 17.05 -2.89 1.01
N GLY A 295 18.19 -2.23 0.91
CA GLY A 295 18.71 -1.38 1.97
C GLY A 295 19.94 -0.60 1.54
N LYS A 296 20.61 0.02 2.52
CA LYS A 296 21.91 0.65 2.30
C LYS A 296 22.99 -0.42 2.32
N ALA A 297 23.86 -0.44 1.32
CA ALA A 297 25.01 -1.33 1.30
C ALA A 297 26.01 -0.96 2.40
N VAL A 298 26.55 -1.97 3.10
CA VAL A 298 27.58 -1.78 4.13
C VAL A 298 28.85 -1.16 3.56
N ALA A 299 29.21 -1.54 2.33
CA ALA A 299 30.51 -1.18 1.73
C ALA A 299 30.62 0.30 1.35
N ASN A 300 29.52 0.94 0.95
CA ASN A 300 29.55 2.29 0.34
C ASN A 300 28.32 3.15 0.62
N GLY A 301 27.30 2.63 1.33
CA GLY A 301 26.08 3.36 1.67
C GLY A 301 25.06 3.51 0.52
N ASN A 302 25.36 2.98 -0.67
CA ASN A 302 24.46 3.02 -1.82
C ASN A 302 23.17 2.25 -1.56
N LEU A 303 22.07 2.62 -2.24
CA LEU A 303 20.89 1.77 -2.28
C LEU A 303 21.21 0.50 -3.06
N THR A 304 21.02 -0.65 -2.42
CA THR A 304 21.31 -1.96 -2.98
C THR A 304 20.12 -2.90 -2.78
N ALA A 305 19.74 -3.58 -3.85
CA ALA A 305 18.78 -4.68 -3.84
C ALA A 305 19.53 -6.01 -4.04
N VAL A 306 19.26 -6.98 -3.16
CA VAL A 306 19.83 -8.33 -3.21
C VAL A 306 18.70 -9.32 -3.40
N ARG A 307 18.69 -10.03 -4.53
CA ARG A 307 17.65 -11.01 -4.86
C ARG A 307 18.13 -12.43 -4.58
N VAL A 308 17.28 -13.16 -3.89
CA VAL A 308 17.41 -14.59 -3.59
C VAL A 308 16.35 -15.33 -4.38
N ALA A 309 16.77 -16.31 -5.18
CA ALA A 309 15.89 -17.15 -5.98
C ALA A 309 15.05 -18.07 -5.08
N ALA A 310 14.00 -18.69 -5.64
CA ALA A 310 13.08 -19.56 -4.90
C ALA A 310 13.72 -20.78 -4.21
N GLY A 311 14.92 -21.18 -4.65
CA GLY A 311 15.73 -22.22 -4.01
C GLY A 311 16.67 -21.73 -2.90
N GLY A 312 16.68 -20.42 -2.60
CA GLY A 312 17.49 -19.82 -1.52
C GLY A 312 18.92 -19.44 -1.91
N ALA A 313 19.34 -19.65 -3.15
CA ALA A 313 20.60 -19.11 -3.69
C ALA A 313 20.41 -17.67 -4.19
N LEU A 314 21.49 -16.90 -4.33
CA LEU A 314 21.44 -15.60 -5.01
C LEU A 314 20.97 -15.77 -6.46
N ASP A 315 20.07 -14.89 -6.89
CA ASP A 315 19.53 -14.91 -8.25
C ASP A 315 20.53 -14.31 -9.24
N ALA A 316 21.32 -15.15 -9.90
CA ALA A 316 22.33 -14.68 -10.86
C ALA A 316 21.76 -13.90 -12.05
N GLY A 317 20.45 -14.00 -12.33
CA GLY A 317 19.76 -13.24 -13.38
C GLY A 317 19.37 -11.81 -12.97
N PHE A 318 19.59 -11.44 -11.71
CA PHE A 318 19.28 -10.12 -11.18
C PHE A 318 20.53 -9.27 -10.96
N GLY A 319 20.62 -8.15 -11.67
CA GLY A 319 21.76 -7.22 -11.61
C GLY A 319 23.08 -7.93 -11.91
N SER A 320 24.09 -7.60 -11.12
CA SER A 320 25.40 -8.26 -11.17
C SER A 320 25.46 -9.39 -10.14
N GLY A 321 25.04 -10.59 -10.52
CA GLY A 321 25.16 -11.79 -9.69
C GLY A 321 24.22 -11.82 -8.48
N GLY A 322 22.98 -11.35 -8.63
CA GLY A 322 21.98 -11.24 -7.57
C GLY A 322 21.93 -9.87 -6.91
N VAL A 323 22.68 -8.89 -7.40
CA VAL A 323 22.83 -7.58 -6.75
C VAL A 323 22.63 -6.46 -7.76
N ALA A 324 21.62 -5.61 -7.52
CA ALA A 324 21.41 -4.35 -8.22
C ALA A 324 21.77 -3.19 -7.27
N THR A 325 22.47 -2.17 -7.76
CA THR A 325 22.92 -1.04 -6.94
C THR A 325 22.75 0.26 -7.69
N ILE A 326 22.28 1.30 -6.99
CA ILE A 326 22.19 2.66 -7.48
C ILE A 326 23.14 3.53 -6.65
N ALA A 327 23.98 4.30 -7.33
CA ALA A 327 24.89 5.22 -6.65
C ALA A 327 24.10 6.31 -5.89
N GLY A 328 24.51 6.58 -4.66
CA GLY A 328 23.89 7.58 -3.80
C GLY A 328 23.13 6.98 -2.63
N THR A 329 23.07 7.75 -1.56
CA THR A 329 22.46 7.32 -0.30
C THR A 329 21.07 7.89 -0.18
N VAL A 330 20.08 7.01 -0.08
CA VAL A 330 18.70 7.34 0.30
C VAL A 330 18.28 6.49 1.49
N THR A 331 17.27 6.94 2.21
CA THR A 331 16.70 6.13 3.29
C THR A 331 15.60 5.25 2.71
N VAL A 332 15.71 3.94 2.84
CA VAL A 332 14.70 2.97 2.39
C VAL A 332 13.64 2.81 3.48
N ARG A 333 12.37 2.68 3.08
CA ARG A 333 11.25 2.43 4.00
C ARG A 333 10.52 1.13 3.68
N ALA A 334 10.12 0.97 2.42
CA ALA A 334 9.38 -0.20 1.99
C ALA A 334 9.73 -0.56 0.56
N CYS A 335 9.52 -1.83 0.21
CA CYS A 335 9.59 -2.29 -1.16
C CYS A 335 8.43 -3.25 -1.47
N ALA A 336 8.13 -3.38 -2.76
CA ALA A 336 7.16 -4.33 -3.27
C ALA A 336 7.65 -4.94 -4.58
N VAL A 337 7.15 -6.13 -4.89
CA VAL A 337 7.41 -6.82 -6.16
C VAL A 337 6.09 -7.03 -6.90
N ASP A 338 6.12 -6.88 -8.21
CA ASP A 338 4.98 -7.21 -9.08
C ASP A 338 5.02 -8.68 -9.52
N ALA A 339 3.98 -9.11 -10.25
CA ALA A 339 3.85 -10.49 -10.72
C ALA A 339 4.92 -10.90 -11.73
N ALA A 340 5.58 -9.94 -12.38
CA ALA A 340 6.67 -10.19 -13.32
C ALA A 340 8.04 -10.22 -12.64
N GLY A 341 8.13 -9.91 -11.33
CA GLY A 341 9.37 -9.83 -10.58
C GLY A 341 10.05 -8.46 -10.63
N GLY A 342 9.40 -7.45 -11.21
CA GLY A 342 9.81 -6.05 -11.12
C GLY A 342 9.69 -5.55 -9.68
N LEU A 343 10.61 -4.68 -9.28
CA LEU A 343 10.72 -4.17 -7.90
C LEU A 343 10.38 -2.69 -7.86
N ALA A 344 9.63 -2.26 -6.85
CA ALA A 344 9.52 -0.87 -6.47
C ALA A 344 10.04 -0.65 -5.06
N VAL A 345 10.76 0.44 -4.86
CA VAL A 345 11.34 0.83 -3.58
C VAL A 345 10.90 2.25 -3.27
N THR A 346 10.41 2.49 -2.06
CA THR A 346 10.08 3.84 -1.57
C THR A 346 10.83 4.17 -0.30
N GLY A 347 10.97 5.46 -0.05
CA GLY A 347 11.60 6.00 1.13
C GLY A 347 11.70 7.51 1.06
N ILE A 348 12.63 8.05 1.84
CA ILE A 348 12.86 9.49 1.91
C ILE A 348 14.28 9.87 1.48
N THR A 349 14.36 11.00 0.80
CA THR A 349 15.61 11.76 0.58
C THR A 349 15.50 13.12 1.26
N GLY A 350 16.64 13.77 1.55
CA GLY A 350 16.69 15.04 2.29
C GLY A 350 16.42 14.90 3.80
N SER A 351 16.25 16.04 4.48
CA SER A 351 15.98 16.10 5.93
C SER A 351 15.02 17.23 6.29
N GLY A 352 14.24 17.05 7.36
CA GLY A 352 13.26 18.04 7.82
C GLY A 352 12.24 18.40 6.74
N SER A 353 11.96 19.70 6.57
CA SER A 353 11.02 20.22 5.57
C SER A 353 11.50 20.10 4.11
N SER A 354 12.73 19.62 3.88
CA SER A 354 13.24 19.29 2.53
C SER A 354 13.07 17.81 2.18
N SER A 355 12.46 17.02 3.08
CA SER A 355 12.27 15.60 2.85
C SER A 355 11.29 15.36 1.70
N ARG A 356 11.73 14.56 0.72
CA ARG A 356 10.90 14.13 -0.41
C ARG A 356 10.72 12.62 -0.38
N ILE A 357 9.52 12.18 -0.75
CA ILE A 357 9.26 10.77 -1.00
C ILE A 357 9.83 10.44 -2.37
N TYR A 358 10.47 9.28 -2.50
CA TYR A 358 10.86 8.74 -3.80
C TYR A 358 10.18 7.41 -4.07
N VAL A 359 10.05 7.08 -5.34
CA VAL A 359 9.82 5.71 -5.83
C VAL A 359 10.88 5.38 -6.86
N ILE A 360 11.58 4.28 -6.64
CA ILE A 360 12.56 3.73 -7.59
C ILE A 360 12.00 2.42 -8.13
N ARG A 361 11.98 2.26 -9.46
CA ARG A 361 11.54 1.04 -10.15
C ARG A 361 12.71 0.32 -10.77
N PHE A 362 12.76 -0.99 -10.54
CA PHE A 362 13.65 -1.90 -11.24
C PHE A 362 12.82 -2.92 -12.02
N ASP A 363 13.32 -3.36 -13.16
CA ASP A 363 12.77 -4.49 -13.89
C ASP A 363 13.06 -5.83 -13.19
N ALA A 364 12.57 -6.92 -13.78
CA ALA A 364 12.77 -8.28 -13.27
C ALA A 364 14.24 -8.73 -13.29
N HIS A 365 15.11 -8.04 -14.03
CA HIS A 365 16.55 -8.31 -14.15
C HIS A 365 17.39 -7.33 -13.31
N GLY A 366 16.76 -6.46 -12.51
CA GLY A 366 17.47 -5.53 -11.62
C GLY A 366 18.10 -4.33 -12.31
N ALA A 367 17.75 -4.07 -13.58
CA ALA A 367 18.04 -2.79 -14.20
C ALA A 367 16.97 -1.76 -13.80
N LEU A 368 17.33 -0.47 -13.80
CA LEU A 368 16.35 0.60 -13.60
C LEU A 368 15.33 0.59 -14.73
N ASP A 369 14.06 0.68 -14.38
CA ASP A 369 12.97 0.80 -15.34
C ASP A 369 12.99 2.19 -15.97
N ALA A 370 13.68 2.34 -17.10
CA ALA A 370 13.87 3.63 -17.75
C ALA A 370 12.56 4.27 -18.24
N THR A 371 11.45 3.52 -18.29
CA THR A 371 10.15 4.04 -18.67
C THR A 371 9.46 4.79 -17.53
N PHE A 372 9.83 4.51 -16.27
CA PHE A 372 9.27 5.10 -15.07
C PHE A 372 9.99 6.38 -14.61
N GLY A 373 9.26 7.48 -14.47
CA GLY A 373 9.76 8.76 -13.98
C GLY A 373 10.97 9.26 -14.77
N SER A 374 11.94 9.84 -14.06
CA SER A 374 13.21 10.25 -14.64
C SER A 374 14.23 9.11 -14.57
N GLY A 375 14.13 8.15 -15.50
CA GLY A 375 15.11 7.06 -15.66
C GLY A 375 15.03 5.99 -14.55
N GLY A 376 13.81 5.61 -14.17
CA GLY A 376 13.51 4.65 -13.11
C GLY A 376 13.29 5.27 -11.74
N ILE A 377 13.29 6.60 -11.64
CA ILE A 377 13.20 7.32 -10.38
C ILE A 377 12.11 8.40 -10.48
N SER A 378 11.13 8.32 -9.60
CA SER A 378 10.18 9.40 -9.33
C SER A 378 10.51 10.05 -7.99
N LEU A 379 10.53 11.38 -7.97
CA LEU A 379 10.74 12.20 -6.77
C LEU A 379 9.50 13.06 -6.56
N MET A 380 8.80 12.80 -5.46
CA MET A 380 7.56 13.46 -5.14
C MET A 380 7.84 14.67 -4.24
N ASP A 381 7.51 15.85 -4.74
CA ASP A 381 7.40 17.05 -3.92
C ASP A 381 5.93 17.24 -3.52
N LEU A 382 5.65 16.95 -2.24
CA LEU A 382 4.29 17.00 -1.71
C LEU A 382 3.83 18.43 -1.37
N GLY A 383 4.65 19.46 -1.66
CA GLY A 383 4.31 20.86 -1.43
C GLY A 383 3.99 21.16 0.05
N LEU A 384 4.60 20.41 0.96
CA LEU A 384 4.24 20.46 2.37
C LEU A 384 4.63 21.81 2.98
N ALA A 385 3.73 22.36 3.80
CA ALA A 385 4.01 23.56 4.59
C ALA A 385 5.28 23.37 5.44
N SER A 386 6.02 24.46 5.68
CA SER A 386 7.20 24.45 6.54
C SER A 386 6.90 23.77 7.88
N GLY A 387 7.71 22.78 8.26
CA GLY A 387 7.54 21.98 9.49
C GLY A 387 6.72 20.68 9.33
N ALA A 388 6.08 20.44 8.18
CA ALA A 388 5.44 19.15 7.91
C ALA A 388 6.44 18.11 7.40
N ILE A 389 6.30 16.88 7.89
CA ILE A 389 7.13 15.72 7.51
C ILE A 389 6.21 14.67 6.90
N ALA A 390 6.56 14.15 5.72
CA ALA A 390 5.94 12.96 5.17
C ALA A 390 6.91 11.78 5.27
N ASP A 391 6.41 10.64 5.73
CA ASP A 391 7.16 9.42 5.89
C ASP A 391 6.39 8.27 5.21
N PRO A 392 6.87 7.73 4.08
CA PRO A 392 6.26 6.58 3.45
C PRO A 392 6.46 5.35 4.34
N VAL A 393 5.40 4.59 4.52
CA VAL A 393 5.38 3.41 5.40
C VAL A 393 5.26 2.13 4.57
N ALA A 394 4.47 2.15 3.50
CA ALA A 394 4.23 0.99 2.66
C ALA A 394 4.11 1.38 1.18
N ILE A 395 4.44 0.44 0.30
CA ILE A 395 4.21 0.56 -1.14
C ILE A 395 3.57 -0.73 -1.65
N GLY A 396 2.65 -0.60 -2.60
CA GLY A 396 2.04 -1.71 -3.31
C GLY A 396 2.11 -1.50 -4.82
N LEU A 397 2.31 -2.57 -5.58
CA LEU A 397 2.32 -2.55 -7.04
C LEU A 397 1.09 -3.25 -7.62
N ARG A 398 0.34 -2.52 -8.47
CA ARG A 398 -0.82 -3.05 -9.18
C ARG A 398 -0.37 -3.84 -10.41
N GLY A 399 -1.24 -4.71 -10.90
CA GLY A 399 -0.98 -5.51 -12.11
C GLY A 399 -0.84 -4.69 -13.38
N ASP A 400 -1.29 -3.43 -13.37
CA ASP A 400 -1.07 -2.46 -14.46
C ASP A 400 0.32 -1.81 -14.39
N GLY A 401 1.13 -2.07 -13.36
CA GLY A 401 2.45 -1.47 -13.14
C GLY A 401 2.43 -0.20 -12.27
N SER A 402 1.25 0.31 -11.90
CA SER A 402 1.14 1.51 -11.06
C SER A 402 1.49 1.22 -9.61
N ALA A 403 2.10 2.21 -8.93
CA ALA A 403 2.43 2.10 -7.52
C ALA A 403 1.44 2.89 -6.66
N ILE A 404 1.09 2.33 -5.50
CA ILE A 404 0.43 3.05 -4.40
C ILE A 404 1.41 3.14 -3.24
N VAL A 405 1.78 4.36 -2.86
CA VAL A 405 2.58 4.62 -1.66
C VAL A 405 1.65 5.12 -0.57
N VAL A 406 1.74 4.51 0.61
CA VAL A 406 1.02 4.93 1.80
C VAL A 406 2.01 5.37 2.86
N GLY A 407 1.77 6.53 3.45
CA GLY A 407 2.64 7.11 4.47
C GLY A 407 1.89 7.89 5.52
N SER A 408 2.65 8.41 6.49
CA SER A 408 2.14 9.34 7.49
C SER A 408 2.62 10.75 7.17
N ARG A 409 1.74 11.74 7.33
CA ARG A 409 2.09 13.16 7.31
C ARG A 409 1.87 13.75 8.71
N SER A 410 2.92 14.29 9.32
CA SER A 410 2.83 15.04 10.58
C SER A 410 2.83 16.54 10.33
N LEU A 411 1.94 17.27 11.02
CA LEU A 411 1.91 18.75 11.04
C LEU A 411 2.17 19.27 12.46
N GLU A 412 3.07 20.23 12.60
CA GLU A 412 3.28 20.95 13.86
C GLU A 412 2.16 21.99 14.06
N ILE A 413 1.50 21.97 15.22
CA ILE A 413 0.43 22.91 15.58
C ILE A 413 0.76 23.57 16.91
N ALA A 414 0.39 24.84 17.08
CA ALA A 414 0.59 25.58 18.33
C ALA A 414 -0.08 24.84 19.50
N GLY A 415 0.71 24.46 20.51
CA GLY A 415 0.27 23.63 21.64
C GLY A 415 0.81 22.19 21.62
N GLY A 416 1.55 21.79 20.57
CA GLY A 416 2.45 20.65 20.60
C GLY A 416 1.77 19.28 20.70
N HIS A 417 1.02 18.85 19.68
CA HIS A 417 0.79 17.43 19.36
C HIS A 417 0.58 17.29 17.84
N GLN A 418 1.36 16.42 17.19
CA GLN A 418 1.40 16.25 15.74
C GLN A 418 0.19 15.45 15.24
N ARG A 419 -0.64 16.03 14.37
CA ARG A 419 -1.68 15.28 13.66
C ARG A 419 -1.02 14.41 12.59
N SER A 420 -1.08 13.09 12.75
CA SER A 420 -0.68 12.13 11.71
C SER A 420 -1.87 11.84 10.77
N TYR A 421 -1.69 12.09 9.47
CA TYR A 421 -2.63 11.71 8.42
C TYR A 421 -2.06 10.61 7.56
N VAL A 422 -2.93 9.79 6.97
CA VAL A 422 -2.50 8.84 5.96
C VAL A 422 -2.46 9.51 4.59
N LEU A 423 -1.28 9.52 3.99
CA LEU A 423 -1.02 10.00 2.65
C LEU A 423 -1.06 8.80 1.70
N ALA A 424 -1.96 8.80 0.71
CA ALA A 424 -1.93 7.84 -0.39
C ALA A 424 -1.49 8.57 -1.66
N VAL A 425 -0.46 8.04 -2.31
CA VAL A 425 0.10 8.55 -3.57
C VAL A 425 0.01 7.48 -4.63
N ARG A 426 -0.47 7.82 -5.83
CA ARG A 426 -0.44 6.91 -6.98
C ARG A 426 0.44 7.44 -8.08
N GLU A 427 1.21 6.54 -8.68
CA GLU A 427 2.08 6.82 -9.82
C GLU A 427 1.56 6.09 -11.06
N LEU A 428 1.68 6.71 -12.24
CA LEU A 428 1.25 6.11 -13.49
C LEU A 428 2.18 5.01 -13.98
N ALA A 429 1.59 4.07 -14.72
CA ALA A 429 2.29 2.99 -15.39
C ALA A 429 2.38 3.22 -16.90
N SER A 430 3.17 2.37 -17.57
CA SER A 430 3.36 2.44 -19.02
C SER A 430 2.07 2.38 -19.83
N GLY A 431 1.91 3.36 -20.73
CA GLY A 431 0.77 3.47 -21.63
C GLY A 431 -0.51 4.08 -21.03
N ALA A 432 -0.48 4.62 -19.81
CA ALA A 432 -1.63 5.33 -19.24
C ALA A 432 -1.78 6.73 -19.86
N ILE A 433 -2.72 6.90 -20.80
CA ILE A 433 -3.06 8.24 -21.35
C ILE A 433 -4.06 8.92 -20.42
N ILE A 434 -3.71 10.09 -19.87
CA ILE A 434 -4.65 10.97 -19.17
C ILE A 434 -4.89 12.20 -20.04
N THR A 435 -6.14 12.42 -20.42
CA THR A 435 -6.55 13.66 -21.07
C THR A 435 -7.26 14.55 -20.06
N ALA A 436 -6.57 15.57 -19.54
CA ALA A 436 -7.19 16.64 -18.78
C ALA A 436 -7.72 17.70 -19.77
N GLY A 437 -9.05 17.78 -19.91
CA GLY A 437 -9.71 18.81 -20.72
C GLY A 437 -10.16 19.98 -19.85
N ARG A 438 -9.80 21.21 -20.23
CA ARG A 438 -10.33 22.44 -19.61
C ARG A 438 -11.66 22.79 -20.27
N THR A 439 -12.77 22.66 -19.53
CA THR A 439 -14.08 23.17 -19.97
C THR A 439 -14.47 24.34 -19.08
N VAL A 440 -14.78 25.48 -19.68
CA VAL A 440 -15.34 26.64 -18.97
C VAL A 440 -16.79 26.85 -19.39
N ASP A 441 -17.63 27.28 -18.45
CA ASP A 441 -18.97 27.74 -18.80
C ASP A 441 -18.93 29.07 -19.58
N ALA A 442 -20.09 29.53 -20.05
CA ALA A 442 -20.20 30.80 -20.76
C ALA A 442 -19.87 32.04 -19.89
N ALA A 443 -19.76 31.86 -18.56
CA ALA A 443 -19.36 32.89 -17.60
C ALA A 443 -17.87 32.80 -17.22
N GLY A 444 -17.12 31.84 -17.76
CA GLY A 444 -15.70 31.65 -17.49
C GLY A 444 -15.40 30.85 -16.22
N HIS A 445 -16.40 30.23 -15.59
CA HIS A 445 -16.17 29.33 -14.46
C HIS A 445 -15.61 28.00 -14.92
N GLU A 446 -14.62 27.51 -14.19
CA GLU A 446 -13.96 26.24 -14.45
C GLU A 446 -14.87 25.07 -14.05
N LEU A 447 -15.19 24.23 -15.03
CA LEU A 447 -15.85 22.94 -14.84
C LEU A 447 -14.78 21.87 -15.03
N ALA A 448 -14.01 21.57 -13.99
CA ALA A 448 -13.00 20.52 -14.05
C ALA A 448 -13.67 19.18 -14.43
N THR A 449 -13.27 18.61 -15.56
CA THR A 449 -13.74 17.28 -15.98
C THR A 449 -12.54 16.45 -16.40
N THR A 450 -12.05 15.61 -15.49
CA THR A 450 -11.13 14.53 -15.85
C THR A 450 -11.94 13.52 -16.66
N VAL A 451 -11.56 13.26 -17.91
CA VAL A 451 -12.18 12.20 -18.72
C VAL A 451 -11.17 11.08 -18.86
N ARG A 452 -11.59 9.86 -18.51
CA ARG A 452 -10.78 8.66 -18.69
C ARG A 452 -10.86 8.23 -20.15
N THR A 453 -9.72 7.95 -20.78
CA THR A 453 -9.67 7.25 -22.07
C THR A 453 -9.01 5.88 -21.91
N THR A 454 -9.47 4.90 -22.67
CA THR A 454 -8.83 3.57 -22.81
C THR A 454 -7.55 3.71 -23.65
N ALA A 455 -6.73 2.64 -23.67
CA ALA A 455 -5.43 2.64 -24.37
C ALA A 455 -5.52 2.89 -25.89
N ASP A 456 -6.70 2.75 -26.48
CA ASP A 456 -7.04 3.08 -27.87
C ASP A 456 -7.65 4.48 -28.06
N GLY A 457 -7.75 5.27 -26.99
CA GLY A 457 -8.26 6.64 -27.02
C GLY A 457 -9.79 6.79 -26.89
N ALA A 458 -10.54 5.70 -26.68
CA ALA A 458 -11.98 5.81 -26.44
C ALA A 458 -12.30 6.31 -25.03
N VAL A 459 -13.36 7.11 -24.87
CA VAL A 459 -13.79 7.62 -23.54
C VAL A 459 -14.38 6.47 -22.73
N ASP A 460 -13.91 6.27 -21.49
CA ASP A 460 -14.44 5.26 -20.59
C ASP A 460 -15.82 5.68 -20.05
N PRO A 461 -16.89 4.95 -20.39
CA PRO A 461 -18.25 5.29 -19.99
C PRO A 461 -18.54 5.06 -18.50
N THR A 462 -17.64 4.42 -17.75
CA THR A 462 -17.82 4.13 -16.32
C THR A 462 -17.33 5.24 -15.40
N TYR A 463 -16.73 6.31 -15.94
CA TYR A 463 -16.14 7.41 -15.19
C TYR A 463 -16.98 8.69 -15.31
N GLY A 464 -17.69 9.05 -14.23
CA GLY A 464 -18.51 10.26 -14.15
C GLY A 464 -19.01 10.51 -12.72
N VAL A 465 -18.69 11.69 -12.19
CA VAL A 465 -18.94 12.14 -10.81
C VAL A 465 -20.42 12.19 -10.48
N GLY A 466 -20.76 11.90 -9.22
CA GLY A 466 -22.11 11.98 -8.68
C GLY A 466 -22.80 13.33 -8.87
N GLY A 467 -24.14 13.28 -8.91
CA GLY A 467 -25.01 14.44 -8.76
C GLY A 467 -25.15 15.34 -9.98
N THR A 468 -25.74 14.81 -11.07
CA THR A 468 -26.54 15.46 -12.17
C THR A 468 -26.33 14.80 -13.56
N GLY A 469 -26.03 13.50 -13.58
CA GLY A 469 -25.67 12.72 -14.77
C GLY A 469 -26.72 12.53 -15.88
N GLN A 470 -27.83 13.27 -15.92
CA GLN A 470 -28.79 13.19 -17.04
C GLN A 470 -28.68 14.31 -18.08
N VAL A 471 -27.85 15.34 -17.85
CA VAL A 471 -27.78 16.51 -18.76
C VAL A 471 -26.62 16.41 -19.76
N LEU A 472 -25.59 15.59 -19.48
CA LEU A 472 -24.38 15.51 -20.33
C LEU A 472 -24.55 14.56 -21.52
N GLU A 473 -25.23 13.43 -21.36
CA GLU A 473 -25.50 12.48 -22.47
C GLU A 473 -26.31 13.12 -23.60
N ALA A 474 -27.27 14.01 -23.27
CA ALA A 474 -28.12 14.68 -24.25
C ALA A 474 -27.39 15.76 -25.09
N ARG A 475 -26.23 16.25 -24.63
CA ARG A 475 -25.44 17.26 -25.35
C ARG A 475 -24.39 16.65 -26.26
N ILE A 476 -23.83 15.49 -25.91
CA ILE A 476 -22.86 14.78 -26.76
C ILE A 476 -23.57 14.10 -27.95
N ALA A 477 -24.76 13.53 -27.75
CA ALA A 477 -25.54 12.91 -28.83
C ALA A 477 -25.98 13.92 -29.92
N ARG A 478 -26.16 15.20 -29.59
CA ARG A 478 -26.51 16.25 -30.57
C ARG A 478 -25.35 16.73 -31.42
N VAL A 479 -24.10 16.53 -30.98
CA VAL A 479 -22.90 16.90 -31.75
C VAL A 479 -22.50 15.77 -32.70
N ALA A 480 -22.69 14.51 -32.30
CA ALA A 480 -22.43 13.36 -33.18
C ALA A 480 -23.41 13.26 -34.37
N ALA A 481 -24.65 13.74 -34.24
CA ALA A 481 -25.64 13.71 -35.33
C ALA A 481 -25.48 14.85 -36.37
N ALA A 482 -24.56 15.79 -36.16
CA ALA A 482 -24.30 16.91 -37.08
C ALA A 482 -23.02 16.72 -37.93
N ALA A 483 -22.37 15.56 -37.82
CA ALA A 483 -21.10 15.24 -38.50
C ALA A 483 -21.19 13.99 -39.40
N ILE A 484 -22.38 13.74 -40.00
CA ILE A 484 -22.53 12.91 -41.21
C ILE A 484 -23.09 13.79 -42.31
#